data_AF-A0A8S3ZF12-F1
#
_entry.id   AF-A0A8S3ZF12-F1
#
_cell.length_a   1.000
_cell.length_b   1.000
_cell.length_c   1.000
_cell.angle_alpha   90.00
_cell.angle_beta   90.00
_cell.angle_gamma   90.00
#
_symmetry.space_group_name_H-M   'P 1'
#
loop_
_entity.id
_entity.type
_entity.pdbx_description
1 polymer ?
#
loop_
_entity_poly.entity_id
_entity_poly.type
_entity_poly.pdbx_seq_one_letter_code
_entity_poly.pdbx_strand_id
1 'polypeptide(L)'
;WGWLAFNCGSTFGISSGKWKLAAKTAVTTLLASMSGGIVGTFLSYVTQKGKLCTVFFVWEPYFLQSCYCSVLVFSASCPLVRPWEAVVIGAIGAFITIGTDVLLHKLKVDDPVSAVAVHGASGIWGLLAVGLFAADDHVENLTSGRNGLFHGGGFYMLGVQTLAVVCESAWSAGSTFLLLYVSMPLQITMGIRVTAEEELLGADIVEHNVQKSGTNSQMTFTSQAQNRNPNSTQTVSQQTQGLSRTTRDRIQGGWKSQVLTLSSLESLSRETEYSTFSKLHDTMSKIEREIPLPEYLAQVYPA
;
A
#
# COMPACT_ATOMS: atom_id res chain seq x y z
N TRP A 1 8.39 11.96 -9.02
CA TRP A 1 9.39 12.26 -10.07
C TRP A 1 9.27 11.35 -11.28
N GLY A 2 9.46 10.03 -11.17
CA GLY A 2 9.41 9.12 -12.34
C GLY A 2 8.12 9.23 -13.19
N TRP A 3 6.97 9.47 -12.55
CA TRP A 3 5.69 9.63 -13.26
C TRP A 3 5.63 10.83 -14.21
N LEU A 4 6.41 11.89 -13.96
CA LEU A 4 6.52 13.01 -14.88
C LEU A 4 7.19 12.58 -16.18
N ALA A 5 8.27 11.78 -16.08
CA ALA A 5 8.92 11.22 -17.26
C ALA A 5 8.00 10.23 -17.99
N PHE A 6 7.23 9.43 -17.25
CA PHE A 6 6.24 8.51 -17.82
C PHE A 6 5.19 9.26 -18.64
N ASN A 7 4.45 10.19 -18.02
CA ASN A 7 3.37 10.91 -18.71
C ASN A 7 3.90 11.83 -19.83
N CYS A 8 4.96 12.60 -19.58
CA CYS A 8 5.52 13.50 -20.59
C CYS A 8 6.21 12.74 -21.73
N GLY A 9 6.81 11.59 -21.44
CA GLY A 9 7.42 10.72 -22.46
C GLY A 9 6.39 10.10 -23.41
N SER A 10 5.16 9.88 -22.94
CA SER A 10 4.03 9.38 -23.74
C SER A 10 3.54 10.36 -24.81
N THR A 11 4.15 11.54 -24.97
CA THR A 11 3.90 12.42 -26.13
C THR A 11 4.81 12.10 -27.33
N PHE A 12 5.66 11.07 -27.24
CA PHE A 12 6.47 10.52 -28.34
C PHE A 12 7.42 11.53 -29.02
N GLY A 13 7.85 12.56 -28.30
CA GLY A 13 8.89 13.49 -28.76
C GLY A 13 8.67 14.94 -28.37
N ILE A 14 9.65 15.79 -28.74
CA ILE A 14 9.66 17.24 -28.45
C ILE A 14 9.63 18.10 -29.72
N SER A 15 10.02 17.52 -30.86
CA SER A 15 10.01 18.18 -32.18
C SER A 15 8.59 18.43 -32.70
N SER A 16 8.45 19.24 -33.75
CA SER A 16 7.18 19.45 -34.47
C SER A 16 6.02 19.95 -33.60
N GLY A 17 6.31 20.68 -32.52
CA GLY A 17 5.29 21.23 -31.62
C GLY A 17 4.83 20.29 -30.50
N LYS A 18 5.30 19.04 -30.48
CA LYS A 18 4.99 18.05 -29.42
C LYS A 18 5.44 18.48 -28.02
N TRP A 19 6.44 19.36 -27.92
CA TRP A 19 6.87 19.97 -26.66
C TRP A 19 5.73 20.69 -25.92
N LYS A 20 4.74 21.25 -26.64
CA LYS A 20 3.58 21.90 -26.03
C LYS A 20 2.69 20.89 -25.32
N LEU A 21 2.54 19.70 -25.92
CA LEU A 21 1.81 18.60 -25.35
C LEU A 21 2.53 18.06 -24.11
N ALA A 22 3.84 17.84 -24.21
CA ALA A 22 4.66 17.40 -23.09
C ALA A 22 4.63 18.38 -21.90
N ALA A 23 4.72 19.69 -22.18
CA ALA A 23 4.63 20.72 -21.16
C ALA A 23 3.25 20.77 -20.49
N LYS A 24 2.17 20.67 -21.28
CA LYS A 24 0.80 20.58 -20.75
C LYS A 24 0.63 19.33 -19.87
N THR A 25 1.13 18.18 -20.34
CA THR A 25 1.11 16.92 -19.59
C THR A 25 1.87 17.03 -18.27
N ALA A 26 3.01 17.71 -18.23
CA ALA A 26 3.77 17.93 -17.00
C ALA A 26 2.95 18.73 -15.97
N VAL A 27 2.39 19.86 -16.39
CA VAL A 27 1.60 20.75 -15.52
C VAL A 27 0.37 20.04 -14.99
N THR A 28 -0.37 19.38 -15.88
CA THR A 28 -1.61 18.70 -15.52
C THR A 28 -1.37 17.48 -14.61
N THR A 29 -0.26 16.74 -14.81
CA THR A 29 0.15 15.65 -13.90
C THR A 29 0.41 16.17 -12.48
N LEU A 30 1.10 17.32 -12.36
CA LEU A 30 1.34 17.94 -11.05
C LEU A 30 0.04 18.43 -10.41
N LEU A 31 -0.84 19.07 -11.17
CA LEU A 31 -2.15 19.54 -10.69
C LEU A 31 -3.03 18.37 -10.21
N ALA A 32 -3.06 17.26 -10.95
CA ALA A 32 -3.75 16.04 -10.53
C ALA A 32 -3.17 15.51 -9.23
N SER A 33 -1.84 15.40 -9.11
CA SER A 33 -1.17 14.96 -7.88
C SER A 33 -1.53 15.84 -6.67
N MET A 34 -1.47 17.17 -6.84
CA MET A 34 -1.81 18.14 -5.79
C MET A 34 -3.26 18.00 -5.35
N SER A 35 -4.19 17.87 -6.30
CA SER A 35 -5.62 17.68 -5.99
C SER A 35 -5.88 16.39 -5.19
N GLY A 36 -5.19 15.31 -5.56
CA GLY A 36 -5.17 14.05 -4.84
C GLY A 36 -4.67 14.20 -3.41
N GLY A 37 -3.52 14.84 -3.23
CA GLY A 37 -2.94 15.08 -1.92
C GLY A 37 -3.85 15.89 -1.01
N ILE A 38 -4.52 16.92 -1.54
CA ILE A 38 -5.51 17.71 -0.80
C ILE A 38 -6.67 16.83 -0.34
N VAL A 39 -7.24 16.03 -1.25
CA VAL A 39 -8.35 15.10 -0.92
C VAL A 39 -7.90 14.06 0.10
N GLY A 40 -6.72 13.46 -0.07
CA GLY A 40 -6.18 12.47 0.87
C GLY A 40 -5.93 13.05 2.26
N THR A 41 -5.42 14.28 2.34
CA THR A 41 -5.22 14.99 3.62
C THR A 41 -6.56 15.30 4.29
N PHE A 42 -7.52 15.79 3.51
CA PHE A 42 -8.87 16.08 3.99
C PHE A 42 -9.57 14.81 4.51
N LEU A 43 -9.52 13.72 3.74
CA LEU A 43 -10.09 12.45 4.14
C LEU A 43 -9.43 11.90 5.40
N SER A 44 -8.09 11.97 5.51
CA SER A 44 -7.36 11.61 6.73
C SER A 44 -7.86 12.40 7.94
N TYR A 45 -8.03 13.71 7.79
CA TYR A 45 -8.55 14.57 8.86
C TYR A 45 -9.96 14.15 9.32
N VAL A 46 -10.85 13.86 8.36
CA VAL A 46 -12.24 13.48 8.64
C VAL A 46 -12.32 12.08 9.27
N THR A 47 -11.59 11.10 8.73
CA THR A 47 -11.65 9.71 9.22
C THR A 47 -10.98 9.54 10.59
N GLN A 48 -9.95 10.34 10.88
CA GLN A 48 -9.22 10.27 12.16
C GLN A 48 -9.71 11.26 13.22
N LYS A 49 -10.94 11.77 13.09
CA LYS A 49 -11.59 12.67 14.07
C LYS A 49 -10.73 13.90 14.41
N GLY A 50 -10.15 14.52 13.38
CA GLY A 50 -9.41 15.78 13.50
C GLY A 50 -7.89 15.65 13.69
N LYS A 51 -7.34 14.43 13.64
CA LYS A 51 -5.89 14.22 13.64
C LYS A 51 -5.37 14.15 12.21
N LEU A 52 -4.42 15.04 11.87
CA LEU A 52 -3.70 14.97 10.61
C LEU A 52 -2.63 13.87 10.70
N CYS A 53 -2.98 12.66 10.31
CA CYS A 53 -1.98 11.63 10.03
C CYS A 53 -1.46 11.84 8.60
N THR A 54 -0.56 12.81 8.46
CA THR A 54 0.25 13.03 7.25
C THR A 54 1.60 12.31 7.32
N VAL A 55 1.95 11.69 8.46
CA VAL A 55 3.29 11.16 8.72
C VAL A 55 3.28 9.65 9.00
N PHE A 56 3.80 8.91 8.02
CA PHE A 56 4.62 7.66 8.01
C PHE A 56 4.35 6.47 8.96
N PHE A 57 3.69 6.59 10.11
CA PHE A 57 3.91 5.62 11.19
C PHE A 57 2.76 4.70 11.60
N VAL A 58 1.55 4.76 11.00
CA VAL A 58 0.50 3.82 11.48
C VAL A 58 -0.36 3.19 10.37
N TRP A 59 -0.64 3.87 9.27
CA TRP A 59 -1.40 3.34 8.14
C TRP A 59 -0.92 4.08 6.90
N GLU A 60 -0.89 3.45 5.73
CA GLU A 60 -0.49 4.07 4.45
C GLU A 60 -0.96 5.53 4.41
N PRO A 61 -0.04 6.52 4.37
CA PRO A 61 -0.44 7.90 4.55
C PRO A 61 -1.35 8.28 3.38
N TYR A 62 -2.64 8.42 3.67
CA TYR A 62 -3.70 8.79 2.73
C TYR A 62 -3.27 9.90 1.76
N PHE A 63 -2.43 10.84 2.22
CA PHE A 63 -1.77 11.84 1.39
C PHE A 63 -0.93 11.24 0.25
N LEU A 64 0.10 10.44 0.55
CA LEU A 64 1.00 9.87 -0.47
C LEU A 64 0.22 8.92 -1.38
N GLN A 65 -0.66 8.11 -0.80
CA GLN A 65 -1.48 7.18 -1.57
C GLN A 65 -2.38 7.93 -2.56
N SER A 66 -2.98 9.04 -2.14
CA SER A 66 -3.84 9.87 -3.00
C SER A 66 -3.04 10.64 -4.05
N CYS A 67 -1.87 11.18 -3.69
CA CYS A 67 -0.95 11.81 -4.64
C CYS A 67 -0.53 10.82 -5.74
N TYR A 68 -0.24 9.58 -5.36
CA TYR A 68 0.16 8.50 -6.26
C TYR A 68 -1.00 8.04 -7.16
N CYS A 69 -2.15 7.73 -6.58
CA CYS A 69 -3.33 7.34 -7.35
C CYS A 69 -3.71 8.45 -8.35
N SER A 70 -3.70 9.71 -7.93
CA SER A 70 -4.18 10.79 -8.79
C SER A 70 -3.31 11.01 -10.02
N VAL A 71 -1.99 10.77 -9.93
CA VAL A 71 -1.12 10.79 -11.13
C VAL A 71 -1.37 9.60 -12.03
N LEU A 72 -1.71 8.43 -11.47
CA LEU A 72 -2.05 7.21 -12.20
C LEU A 72 -3.35 7.37 -12.98
N VAL A 73 -4.44 7.76 -12.30
CA VAL A 73 -5.73 8.03 -12.93
C VAL A 73 -5.58 9.00 -14.09
N PHE A 74 -4.79 10.05 -13.88
CA PHE A 74 -4.60 11.10 -14.85
C PHE A 74 -3.83 10.65 -16.11
N SER A 75 -2.95 9.63 -16.00
CA SER A 75 -2.08 9.17 -17.09
C SER A 75 -2.82 8.85 -18.39
N ALA A 76 -4.02 8.27 -18.32
CA ALA A 76 -4.80 7.94 -19.51
C ALA A 76 -5.25 9.19 -20.31
N SER A 77 -5.40 10.32 -19.62
CA SER A 77 -6.00 11.55 -20.14
C SER A 77 -5.00 12.68 -20.36
N CYS A 78 -3.73 12.46 -20.03
CA CYS A 78 -2.78 13.53 -19.78
C CYS A 78 -2.52 14.52 -20.94
N PRO A 79 -2.43 14.11 -22.22
CA PRO A 79 -2.34 15.06 -23.32
C PRO A 79 -3.70 15.63 -23.75
N LEU A 80 -4.82 15.08 -23.29
CA LEU A 80 -6.15 15.33 -23.87
C LEU A 80 -6.98 16.34 -23.09
N VAL A 81 -6.67 16.59 -21.83
CA VAL A 81 -7.52 17.37 -20.92
C VAL A 81 -6.94 18.74 -20.62
N ARG A 82 -7.80 19.65 -20.14
CA ARG A 82 -7.43 21.00 -19.71
C ARG A 82 -6.86 20.98 -18.28
N PRO A 83 -6.01 21.96 -17.90
CA PRO A 83 -5.39 21.99 -16.57
C PRO A 83 -6.36 21.93 -15.39
N TRP A 84 -7.53 22.58 -15.49
CA TRP A 84 -8.52 22.56 -14.42
C TRP A 84 -9.25 21.21 -14.31
N GLU A 85 -9.41 20.47 -15.42
CA GLU A 85 -10.03 19.14 -15.44
C GLU A 85 -9.13 18.12 -14.75
N ALA A 86 -7.80 18.28 -14.86
CA ALA A 86 -6.82 17.46 -14.16
C ALA A 86 -7.02 17.47 -12.64
N VAL A 87 -7.38 18.62 -12.07
CA VAL A 87 -7.69 18.77 -10.63
C VAL A 87 -8.93 17.96 -10.25
N VAL A 88 -9.97 17.99 -11.09
CA VAL A 88 -11.22 17.27 -10.84
C VAL A 88 -11.01 15.75 -10.96
N ILE A 89 -10.32 15.32 -12.01
CA ILE A 89 -10.02 13.90 -12.27
C ILE A 89 -9.17 13.32 -11.14
N GLY A 90 -8.12 14.02 -10.72
CA GLY A 90 -7.25 13.61 -9.61
C GLY A 90 -8.01 13.53 -8.28
N ALA A 91 -8.79 14.57 -7.95
CA ALA A 91 -9.59 14.59 -6.73
C ALA A 91 -10.57 13.40 -6.65
N ILE A 92 -11.31 13.12 -7.73
CA ILE A 92 -12.24 11.97 -7.78
C ILE A 92 -11.48 10.64 -7.69
N GLY A 93 -10.31 10.54 -8.36
CA GLY A 93 -9.44 9.37 -8.27
C GLY A 93 -9.04 9.04 -6.84
N ALA A 94 -8.62 10.05 -6.07
CA ALA A 94 -8.29 9.89 -4.66
C ALA A 94 -9.48 9.40 -3.81
N PHE A 95 -10.69 9.94 -4.02
CA PHE A 95 -11.90 9.46 -3.35
C PHE A 95 -12.20 7.99 -3.67
N ILE A 96 -12.09 7.61 -4.94
CA ILE A 96 -12.36 6.23 -5.39
C ILE A 96 -11.36 5.26 -4.76
N THR A 97 -10.08 5.59 -4.77
CA THR A 97 -9.05 4.73 -4.17
C THR A 97 -9.25 4.56 -2.68
N ILE A 98 -9.40 5.65 -1.93
CA ILE A 98 -9.61 5.56 -0.48
C ILE A 98 -10.91 4.83 -0.16
N GLY A 99 -11.99 5.10 -0.90
CA GLY A 99 -13.26 4.41 -0.72
C GLY A 99 -13.16 2.91 -1.01
N THR A 100 -12.40 2.53 -2.03
CA THR A 100 -12.19 1.13 -2.41
C THR A 100 -11.33 0.40 -1.37
N ASP A 101 -10.27 1.04 -0.87
CA ASP A 101 -9.41 0.47 0.16
C ASP A 101 -10.19 0.15 1.45
N VAL A 102 -10.99 1.12 1.93
CA VAL A 102 -11.90 0.93 3.07
C VAL A 102 -12.92 -0.18 2.79
N LEU A 103 -13.40 -0.30 1.55
CA LEU A 103 -14.34 -1.36 1.16
C LEU A 103 -13.67 -2.75 1.20
N LEU A 104 -12.47 -2.89 0.66
CA LEU A 104 -11.71 -4.16 0.66
C LEU A 104 -11.40 -4.62 2.08
N HIS A 105 -10.99 -3.69 2.96
CA HIS A 105 -10.81 -3.97 4.38
C HIS A 105 -12.11 -4.47 5.04
N LYS A 106 -13.27 -3.87 4.73
CA LYS A 106 -14.57 -4.34 5.23
C LYS A 106 -14.96 -5.71 4.69
N LEU A 107 -14.58 -6.02 3.45
CA LEU A 107 -14.80 -7.32 2.82
C LEU A 107 -13.79 -8.38 3.28
N LYS A 108 -12.82 -8.01 4.14
CA LYS A 108 -11.72 -8.88 4.61
C LYS A 108 -10.89 -9.43 3.45
N VAL A 109 -10.75 -8.64 2.40
CA VAL A 109 -9.80 -8.90 1.31
C VAL A 109 -8.48 -8.28 1.71
N ASP A 110 -7.45 -9.11 1.82
CA ASP A 110 -6.11 -8.69 2.19
C ASP A 110 -5.35 -8.19 0.95
N ASP A 111 -5.33 -6.87 0.78
CA ASP A 111 -4.58 -6.17 -0.26
C ASP A 111 -3.48 -5.34 0.42
N PRO A 112 -2.30 -5.92 0.69
CA PRO A 112 -1.32 -5.36 1.62
C PRO A 112 -0.69 -4.04 1.14
N VAL A 113 -0.82 -3.73 -0.15
CA VAL A 113 -0.27 -2.52 -0.79
C VAL A 113 -1.34 -1.70 -1.49
N SER A 114 -2.63 -2.00 -1.22
CA SER A 114 -3.78 -1.36 -1.85
C SER A 114 -3.74 -1.40 -3.40
N ALA A 115 -3.14 -2.43 -4.00
CA ALA A 115 -2.94 -2.52 -5.46
C ALA A 115 -4.28 -2.49 -6.22
N VAL A 116 -5.32 -3.14 -5.69
CA VAL A 116 -6.65 -3.18 -6.31
C VAL A 116 -7.33 -1.82 -6.22
N ALA A 117 -7.23 -1.13 -5.09
CA ALA A 117 -7.81 0.20 -4.91
C ALA A 117 -7.09 1.27 -5.74
N VAL A 118 -5.78 1.17 -5.85
CA VAL A 118 -4.92 2.16 -6.48
C VAL A 118 -4.80 1.94 -7.97
N HIS A 119 -4.56 0.72 -8.44
CA HIS A 119 -4.40 0.46 -9.87
C HIS A 119 -5.72 0.02 -10.51
N GLY A 120 -6.47 -0.87 -9.86
CA GLY A 120 -7.73 -1.39 -10.39
C GLY A 120 -8.83 -0.33 -10.43
N ALA A 121 -9.36 0.04 -9.28
CA ALA A 121 -10.52 0.94 -9.19
C ALA A 121 -10.22 2.34 -9.74
N SER A 122 -9.05 2.89 -9.43
CA SER A 122 -8.66 4.20 -9.95
C SER A 122 -8.32 4.15 -11.45
N GLY A 123 -7.70 3.07 -11.93
CA GLY A 123 -7.42 2.89 -13.36
C GLY A 123 -8.71 2.86 -14.19
N ILE A 124 -9.75 2.19 -13.69
CA ILE A 124 -11.09 2.22 -14.29
C ILE A 124 -11.61 3.66 -14.38
N TRP A 125 -11.51 4.44 -13.31
CA TRP A 125 -11.89 5.84 -13.33
C TRP A 125 -11.07 6.67 -14.33
N GLY A 126 -9.76 6.44 -14.44
CA GLY A 126 -8.90 7.13 -15.40
C GLY A 126 -9.32 6.89 -16.85
N LEU A 127 -9.64 5.64 -17.20
CA LEU A 127 -10.17 5.29 -18.53
C LEU A 127 -11.53 5.94 -18.80
N LEU A 128 -12.44 5.94 -17.82
CA LEU A 128 -13.74 6.61 -17.97
C LEU A 128 -13.59 8.13 -18.07
N ALA A 129 -12.66 8.73 -17.34
CA ALA A 129 -12.37 10.16 -17.39
C ALA A 129 -11.90 10.60 -18.79
N VAL A 130 -11.17 9.76 -19.53
CA VAL A 130 -10.86 10.01 -20.95
C VAL A 130 -12.15 10.13 -21.78
N GLY A 131 -13.10 9.22 -21.58
CA GLY A 131 -14.40 9.25 -22.28
C GLY A 131 -15.24 10.50 -21.98
N LEU A 132 -15.00 11.13 -20.83
CA LEU A 132 -15.74 12.31 -20.37
C LEU A 132 -15.05 13.63 -20.76
N PHE A 133 -13.75 13.74 -20.51
CA PHE A 133 -13.00 15.01 -20.53
C PHE A 133 -12.02 15.15 -21.70
N ALA A 134 -11.82 14.12 -22.54
CA ALA A 134 -10.86 14.27 -23.64
C ALA A 134 -11.28 15.38 -24.61
N ALA A 135 -10.36 16.28 -24.92
CA ALA A 135 -10.49 17.24 -26.00
C ALA A 135 -9.58 16.81 -27.16
N ASP A 136 -10.06 17.04 -28.38
CA ASP A 136 -9.31 16.78 -29.61
C ASP A 136 -7.97 17.53 -29.60
N ASP A 137 -6.91 16.80 -29.93
CA ASP A 137 -5.56 17.34 -30.05
C ASP A 137 -5.17 17.43 -31.51
N HIS A 138 -5.05 18.65 -32.03
CA HIS A 138 -4.68 18.88 -33.43
C HIS A 138 -3.19 18.64 -33.73
N VAL A 139 -2.36 18.36 -32.71
CA VAL A 139 -0.92 18.13 -32.88
C VAL A 139 -0.65 16.67 -33.29
N GLU A 140 -1.13 15.71 -32.51
CA GLU A 140 -0.91 14.28 -32.75
C GLU A 140 -2.18 13.52 -33.19
N ASN A 141 -3.34 14.19 -33.20
CA ASN A 141 -4.63 13.57 -33.54
C ASN A 141 -4.92 12.30 -32.71
N LEU A 142 -4.54 12.33 -31.42
CA LEU A 142 -4.61 11.19 -30.50
C LEU A 142 -6.02 10.61 -30.36
N THR A 143 -7.06 11.44 -30.52
CA THR A 143 -8.47 11.02 -30.42
C THR A 143 -9.13 10.80 -31.78
N SER A 144 -8.37 10.92 -32.88
CA SER A 144 -8.90 10.86 -34.25
C SER A 144 -10.05 11.84 -34.50
N GLY A 145 -9.91 13.09 -34.03
CA GLY A 145 -10.92 14.13 -34.19
C GLY A 145 -12.13 14.01 -33.25
N ARG A 146 -12.07 13.13 -32.24
CA ARG A 146 -13.18 12.88 -31.32
C ARG A 146 -12.98 13.60 -30.00
N ASN A 147 -14.10 14.08 -29.47
CA ASN A 147 -14.17 14.71 -28.16
C ASN A 147 -14.87 13.79 -27.15
N GLY A 148 -14.58 13.99 -25.88
CA GLY A 148 -15.29 13.39 -24.77
C GLY A 148 -16.69 13.98 -24.61
N LEU A 149 -17.48 13.36 -23.74
CA LEU A 149 -18.89 13.72 -23.51
C LEU A 149 -19.07 15.20 -23.13
N PHE A 150 -18.21 15.75 -22.26
CA PHE A 150 -18.31 17.13 -21.80
C PHE A 150 -17.83 18.17 -22.82
N HIS A 151 -17.12 17.74 -23.86
CA HIS A 151 -16.70 18.57 -24.98
C HIS A 151 -17.59 18.41 -26.22
N GLY A 152 -18.76 17.77 -26.07
CA GLY A 152 -19.77 17.66 -27.13
C GLY A 152 -19.55 16.52 -28.11
N GLY A 153 -18.63 15.59 -27.85
CA GLY A 153 -18.37 14.44 -28.73
C GLY A 153 -19.35 13.26 -28.55
N GLY A 154 -20.38 13.42 -27.71
CA GLY A 154 -21.42 12.41 -27.47
C GLY A 154 -20.92 11.19 -26.70
N PHE A 155 -21.71 10.10 -26.74
CA PHE A 155 -21.44 8.87 -25.96
C PHE A 155 -20.44 7.92 -26.62
N TYR A 156 -20.00 8.19 -27.86
CA TYR A 156 -19.12 7.27 -28.59
C TYR A 156 -17.81 7.02 -27.83
N MET A 157 -17.12 8.09 -27.45
CA MET A 157 -15.82 7.98 -26.77
C MET A 157 -15.96 7.31 -25.40
N LEU A 158 -16.99 7.67 -24.63
CA LEU A 158 -17.30 7.01 -23.36
C LEU A 158 -17.61 5.51 -23.54
N GLY A 159 -18.35 5.14 -24.59
CA GLY A 159 -18.65 3.75 -24.91
C GLY A 159 -17.40 2.95 -25.25
N VAL A 160 -16.48 3.51 -26.04
CA VAL A 160 -15.19 2.88 -26.37
C VAL A 160 -14.34 2.69 -25.11
N GLN A 161 -14.21 3.71 -24.27
CA GLN A 161 -13.44 3.60 -23.03
C GLN A 161 -14.07 2.60 -22.04
N THR A 162 -15.40 2.54 -21.96
CA THR A 162 -16.11 1.57 -21.13
C THR A 162 -15.87 0.14 -21.63
N LEU A 163 -15.92 -0.06 -22.95
CA LEU A 163 -15.58 -1.36 -23.55
C LEU A 163 -14.12 -1.74 -23.27
N ALA A 164 -13.18 -0.79 -23.37
CA ALA A 164 -11.78 -1.01 -23.02
C ALA A 164 -11.62 -1.46 -21.57
N VAL A 165 -12.28 -0.79 -20.61
CA VAL A 165 -12.31 -1.20 -19.20
C VAL A 165 -12.77 -2.64 -19.04
N VAL A 166 -13.88 -3.03 -19.69
CA VAL A 166 -14.43 -4.40 -19.57
C VAL A 166 -13.46 -5.41 -20.17
N CYS A 167 -12.91 -5.15 -21.35
CA CYS A 167 -11.97 -6.04 -22.02
C CYS A 167 -10.67 -6.22 -21.23
N GLU A 168 -10.07 -5.12 -20.76
CA GLU A 168 -8.82 -5.17 -19.97
C GLU A 168 -9.04 -5.85 -18.62
N SER A 169 -10.15 -5.56 -17.94
CA SER A 169 -10.49 -6.19 -16.65
C SER A 169 -10.74 -7.69 -16.83
N ALA A 170 -11.49 -8.09 -17.86
CA ALA A 170 -11.77 -9.49 -18.15
C ALA A 170 -10.50 -10.25 -18.53
N TRP A 171 -9.65 -9.66 -19.36
CA TRP A 171 -8.36 -10.26 -19.75
C TRP A 171 -7.42 -10.38 -18.55
N SER A 172 -7.24 -9.31 -17.77
CA SER A 172 -6.35 -9.32 -16.60
C SER A 172 -6.84 -10.32 -15.56
N ALA A 173 -8.11 -10.25 -15.14
CA ALA A 173 -8.66 -11.16 -14.15
C ALA A 173 -8.66 -12.62 -14.66
N GLY A 174 -9.05 -12.84 -15.91
CA GLY A 174 -9.12 -14.18 -16.51
C GLY A 174 -7.74 -14.82 -16.67
N SER A 175 -6.76 -14.07 -17.18
CA SER A 175 -5.40 -14.58 -17.38
C SER A 175 -4.69 -14.83 -16.05
N THR A 176 -4.79 -13.91 -15.08
CA THR A 176 -4.22 -14.12 -13.73
C THR A 176 -4.89 -15.29 -13.02
N PHE A 177 -6.22 -15.41 -13.08
CA PHE A 177 -6.93 -16.55 -12.51
C PHE A 177 -6.49 -17.87 -13.14
N LEU A 178 -6.39 -17.93 -14.47
CA LEU A 178 -5.95 -19.13 -15.18
C LEU A 178 -4.51 -19.51 -14.81
N LEU A 179 -3.59 -18.54 -14.78
CA LEU A 179 -2.20 -18.77 -14.40
C LEU A 179 -2.09 -19.30 -12.98
N LEU A 180 -2.79 -18.67 -12.02
CA LEU A 180 -2.79 -19.12 -10.63
C LEU A 180 -3.43 -20.50 -10.48
N TYR A 181 -4.56 -20.76 -11.14
CA TYR A 181 -5.26 -22.04 -11.12
C TYR A 181 -4.40 -23.18 -11.68
N VAL A 182 -3.74 -22.96 -12.83
CA VAL A 182 -2.84 -23.95 -13.44
C VAL A 182 -1.57 -24.15 -12.61
N SER A 183 -1.07 -23.09 -11.96
CA SER A 183 0.10 -23.17 -11.08
C SER A 183 -0.17 -23.85 -9.73
N MET A 184 -1.44 -23.97 -9.31
CA MET A 184 -1.81 -24.54 -8.02
C MET A 184 -1.28 -25.98 -7.83
N PRO A 185 -1.42 -26.93 -8.78
CA PRO A 185 -0.78 -28.25 -8.67
C PRO A 185 0.75 -28.21 -8.72
N LEU A 186 1.35 -27.17 -9.31
CA LEU A 186 2.80 -26.92 -9.35
C LEU A 186 3.34 -26.28 -8.07
N GLN A 187 2.47 -25.87 -7.13
CA GLN A 187 2.92 -25.41 -5.81
C GLN A 187 3.65 -26.51 -5.02
N ILE A 188 3.52 -27.77 -5.45
CA ILE A 188 4.29 -28.89 -4.91
C ILE A 188 5.79 -28.79 -5.28
N THR A 189 6.15 -28.10 -6.38
CA THR A 189 7.54 -28.01 -6.86
C THR A 189 8.20 -26.63 -6.75
N MET A 190 7.46 -25.52 -6.88
CA MET A 190 8.05 -24.17 -6.86
C MET A 190 7.24 -23.10 -6.09
N GLY A 191 6.27 -23.51 -5.26
CA GLY A 191 5.35 -22.67 -4.45
C GLY A 191 5.48 -21.13 -4.54
N ILE A 192 4.44 -20.46 -5.06
CA ILE A 192 4.40 -18.98 -5.21
C ILE A 192 4.18 -18.27 -3.86
N ARG A 193 3.60 -18.96 -2.87
CA ARG A 193 3.35 -18.44 -1.52
C ARG A 193 4.18 -19.26 -0.53
N VAL A 194 4.86 -18.56 0.38
CA VAL A 194 5.57 -19.15 1.51
C VAL A 194 4.60 -19.88 2.45
N THR A 195 5.11 -20.81 3.24
CA THR A 195 4.31 -21.49 4.27
C THR A 195 3.89 -20.50 5.37
N ALA A 196 2.84 -20.82 6.13
CA ALA A 196 2.35 -19.93 7.19
C ALA A 196 3.40 -19.70 8.30
N GLU A 197 4.23 -20.71 8.56
CA GLU A 197 5.34 -20.64 9.50
C GLU A 197 6.44 -19.68 9.02
N GLU A 198 6.77 -19.73 7.72
CA GLU A 198 7.74 -18.83 7.08
C GLU A 198 7.20 -17.38 6.99
N GLU A 199 5.90 -17.23 6.72
CA GLU A 199 5.20 -15.93 6.71
C GLU A 199 5.28 -15.26 8.09
N LEU A 200 5.14 -16.02 9.18
CA LEU A 200 5.27 -15.53 10.56
C LEU A 200 6.71 -15.15 10.94
N LEU A 201 7.70 -15.88 10.43
CA LEU A 201 9.12 -15.57 10.64
C LEU A 201 9.55 -14.31 9.86
N GLY A 202 8.94 -14.09 8.70
CA GLY A 202 9.21 -12.97 7.81
C GLY A 202 10.14 -13.35 6.66
N ALA A 203 9.76 -12.94 5.44
CA ALA A 203 10.49 -13.24 4.20
C ALA A 203 11.95 -12.73 4.22
N ASP A 204 12.22 -11.62 4.91
CA ASP A 204 13.58 -11.09 5.09
C ASP A 204 14.55 -12.14 5.66
N ILE A 205 14.08 -12.93 6.64
CA ILE A 205 14.90 -13.96 7.30
C ILE A 205 14.94 -15.22 6.44
N VAL A 206 13.79 -15.66 5.94
CA VAL A 206 13.63 -16.95 5.24
C VAL A 206 14.29 -16.95 3.86
N GLU A 207 14.05 -15.90 3.06
CA GLU A 207 14.51 -15.86 1.66
C GLU A 207 15.80 -15.05 1.49
N HIS A 208 16.00 -14.01 2.31
CA HIS A 208 17.10 -13.06 2.11
C HIS A 208 18.19 -13.15 3.18
N ASN A 209 17.99 -13.95 4.26
CA ASN A 209 18.88 -14.04 5.40
C ASN A 209 19.28 -12.66 5.99
N VAL A 210 18.40 -11.65 5.83
CA VAL A 210 18.59 -10.30 6.37
C VAL A 210 18.02 -10.27 7.78
N GLN A 211 18.90 -10.31 8.77
CA GLN A 211 18.51 -10.08 10.16
C GLN A 211 18.45 -8.59 10.44
N LYS A 212 17.41 -8.12 11.16
CA LYS A 212 17.34 -6.73 11.63
C LYS A 212 18.57 -6.40 12.47
N SER A 213 19.34 -5.40 12.04
CA SER A 213 20.41 -4.81 12.87
C SER A 213 19.82 -4.26 14.16
N GLY A 214 20.15 -4.86 15.30
CA GLY A 214 19.69 -4.44 16.63
C GLY A 214 19.03 -5.55 17.46
N THR A 215 18.60 -6.65 16.85
CA THR A 215 18.13 -7.85 17.57
C THR A 215 19.30 -8.80 17.79
N ASN A 216 20.01 -8.64 18.91
CA ASN A 216 20.93 -9.66 19.45
C ASN A 216 20.14 -10.87 20.00
N SER A 217 19.29 -11.46 19.16
CA SER A 217 18.67 -12.74 19.43
C SER A 217 19.47 -13.77 18.65
N GLN A 218 20.62 -14.16 19.20
CA GLN A 218 21.16 -15.47 18.90
C GLN A 218 20.08 -16.49 19.25
N MET A 219 19.28 -16.88 18.26
CA MET A 219 18.42 -18.04 18.36
C MET A 219 19.33 -19.22 18.63
N THR A 220 19.33 -19.62 19.89
CA THR A 220 20.15 -20.68 20.47
C THR A 220 19.61 -22.02 19.98
N PHE A 221 19.85 -22.36 18.71
CA PHE A 221 19.51 -23.67 18.15
C PHE A 221 20.73 -24.56 17.88
N THR A 222 21.94 -24.02 17.99
CA THR A 222 23.18 -24.77 17.72
C THR A 222 23.95 -25.24 18.95
N SER A 223 23.60 -24.83 20.18
CA SER A 223 24.37 -25.25 21.38
C SER A 223 23.89 -26.55 22.05
N GLN A 224 22.65 -27.01 21.82
CA GLN A 224 22.15 -28.25 22.43
C GLN A 224 22.54 -29.53 21.66
N ALA A 225 22.99 -29.42 20.42
CA ALA A 225 23.44 -30.58 19.63
C ALA A 225 24.88 -31.03 19.97
N GLN A 226 25.68 -30.17 20.60
CA GLN A 226 27.12 -30.42 20.79
C GLN A 226 27.49 -31.03 22.15
N ASN A 227 26.54 -31.23 23.07
CA ASN A 227 26.81 -31.76 24.40
C ASN A 227 26.11 -33.10 24.71
N ARG A 228 26.03 -34.00 23.72
CA ARG A 228 25.47 -35.35 23.91
C ARG A 228 26.58 -36.40 23.95
N ASN A 229 26.83 -36.92 25.16
CA ASN A 229 27.77 -37.98 25.49
C ASN A 229 27.44 -39.28 24.71
N PRO A 230 28.38 -39.92 23.98
CA PRO A 230 28.08 -41.02 23.05
C PRO A 230 27.74 -42.40 23.65
N ASN A 231 27.61 -42.54 24.98
CA ASN A 231 27.48 -43.87 25.63
C ASN A 231 26.05 -44.31 26.05
N SER A 232 24.97 -43.72 25.54
CA SER A 232 23.59 -44.05 25.98
C SER A 232 22.70 -44.71 24.92
N THR A 233 23.21 -45.69 24.17
CA THR A 233 22.51 -46.29 23.01
C THR A 233 21.79 -47.61 23.30
N GLN A 234 21.21 -47.81 24.50
CA GLN A 234 20.50 -49.06 24.80
C GLN A 234 19.26 -48.89 25.70
N THR A 235 18.33 -47.96 25.43
CA THR A 235 16.98 -48.03 26.06
C THR A 235 15.88 -47.15 25.42
N VAL A 236 15.77 -47.04 24.08
CA VAL A 236 14.77 -46.12 23.46
C VAL A 236 13.64 -46.82 22.69
N SER A 237 13.64 -48.14 22.51
CA SER A 237 12.63 -48.81 21.66
C SER A 237 11.32 -49.23 22.36
N GLN A 238 11.22 -49.14 23.70
CA GLN A 238 9.99 -49.56 24.43
C GLN A 238 9.18 -48.41 25.05
N GLN A 239 9.70 -47.18 25.12
CA GLN A 239 9.02 -46.06 25.79
C GLN A 239 8.19 -45.18 24.83
N THR A 240 8.40 -45.30 23.52
CA THR A 240 7.81 -44.42 22.48
C THR A 240 6.36 -44.73 22.13
N GLN A 241 5.86 -45.94 22.42
CA GLN A 241 4.47 -46.30 22.10
C GLN A 241 3.45 -45.87 23.18
N GLY A 242 3.89 -45.65 24.43
CA GLY A 242 3.01 -45.22 25.53
C GLY A 242 2.77 -43.70 25.63
N LEU A 243 3.71 -42.88 25.13
CA LEU A 243 3.68 -41.42 25.24
C LEU A 243 2.83 -40.71 24.16
N SER A 244 2.43 -41.43 23.11
CA SER A 244 1.69 -40.87 21.95
C SER A 244 0.23 -40.50 22.26
N ARG A 245 -0.41 -41.19 23.22
CA ARG A 245 -1.84 -40.95 23.56
C ARG A 245 -2.02 -39.85 24.61
N THR A 246 -1.21 -39.83 25.67
CA THR A 246 -1.28 -38.83 26.76
C THR A 246 -0.79 -37.44 26.34
N THR A 247 0.11 -37.34 25.36
CA THR A 247 0.60 -36.05 24.85
C THR A 247 -0.45 -35.36 23.97
N ARG A 248 -1.26 -36.12 23.21
CA ARG A 248 -2.33 -35.58 22.36
C ARG A 248 -3.45 -34.93 23.19
N ASP A 249 -3.81 -35.53 24.32
CA ASP A 249 -4.86 -35.01 25.21
C ASP A 249 -4.39 -33.79 26.05
N ARG A 250 -3.10 -33.73 26.41
CA ARG A 250 -2.52 -32.54 27.08
C ARG A 250 -2.35 -31.35 26.14
N ILE A 251 -2.12 -31.59 24.84
CA ILE A 251 -2.08 -30.53 23.83
C ILE A 251 -3.48 -29.91 23.69
N GLN A 252 -4.55 -30.69 23.49
CA GLN A 252 -5.90 -30.11 23.37
C GLN A 252 -6.38 -29.32 24.62
N GLY A 253 -5.96 -29.71 25.83
CA GLY A 253 -6.24 -28.96 27.05
C GLY A 253 -5.43 -27.66 27.20
N GLY A 254 -4.17 -27.65 26.75
CA GLY A 254 -3.25 -26.50 26.85
C GLY A 254 -3.59 -25.33 25.93
N TRP A 255 -4.20 -25.60 24.77
CA TRP A 255 -4.60 -24.54 23.83
C TRP A 255 -5.66 -23.60 24.41
N LYS A 256 -6.58 -24.11 25.25
CA LYS A 256 -7.59 -23.25 25.91
C LYS A 256 -7.02 -22.39 27.03
N SER A 257 -5.97 -22.83 27.73
CA SER A 257 -5.33 -22.01 28.77
C SER A 257 -4.35 -20.99 28.20
N GLN A 258 -3.64 -21.34 27.11
CA GLN A 258 -2.69 -20.45 26.43
C GLN A 258 -3.38 -19.29 25.69
N VAL A 259 -4.55 -19.50 25.09
CA VAL A 259 -5.33 -18.42 24.45
C VAL A 259 -5.82 -17.38 25.48
N LEU A 260 -6.17 -17.81 26.70
CA LEU A 260 -6.55 -16.89 27.80
C LEU A 260 -5.35 -16.17 28.43
N THR A 261 -4.15 -16.76 28.35
CA THR A 261 -2.93 -16.08 28.82
C THR A 261 -2.39 -15.10 27.78
N LEU A 262 -2.55 -15.37 26.48
CA LEU A 262 -2.15 -14.46 25.41
C LEU A 262 -3.02 -13.20 25.35
N SER A 263 -4.33 -13.29 25.56
CA SER A 263 -5.20 -12.10 25.67
C SER A 263 -4.90 -11.26 26.92
N SER A 264 -4.52 -11.92 28.03
CA SER A 264 -4.05 -11.23 29.24
C SER A 264 -2.69 -10.56 29.02
N LEU A 265 -1.74 -11.21 28.32
CA LEU A 265 -0.44 -10.65 27.97
C LEU A 265 -0.52 -9.51 26.94
N GLU A 266 -1.46 -9.55 25.99
CA GLU A 266 -1.75 -8.42 25.09
C GLU A 266 -2.40 -7.25 25.84
N SER A 267 -3.23 -7.51 26.85
CA SER A 267 -3.79 -6.44 27.68
C SER A 267 -2.71 -5.79 28.57
N LEU A 268 -1.81 -6.60 29.13
CA LEU A 268 -0.65 -6.13 29.91
C LEU A 268 0.37 -5.41 29.03
N SER A 269 0.63 -5.86 27.80
CA SER A 269 1.55 -5.15 26.89
C SER A 269 0.97 -3.79 26.47
N ARG A 270 -0.34 -3.72 26.18
CA ARG A 270 -1.02 -2.45 25.89
C ARG A 270 -1.02 -1.49 27.08
N GLU A 271 -1.24 -1.98 28.30
CA GLU A 271 -1.15 -1.14 29.51
C GLU A 271 0.28 -0.66 29.78
N THR A 272 1.28 -1.51 29.54
CA THR A 272 2.69 -1.17 29.75
C THR A 272 3.18 -0.17 28.70
N GLU A 273 2.78 -0.31 27.44
CA GLU A 273 3.07 0.68 26.38
C GLU A 273 2.38 2.02 26.67
N TYR A 274 1.11 2.02 27.12
CA TYR A 274 0.40 3.25 27.44
C TYR A 274 1.00 3.98 28.64
N SER A 275 1.39 3.24 29.69
CA SER A 275 2.09 3.80 30.87
C SER A 275 3.47 4.36 30.48
N THR A 276 4.20 3.66 29.60
CA THR A 276 5.52 4.11 29.15
C THR A 276 5.41 5.37 28.27
N PHE A 277 4.41 5.42 27.39
CA PHE A 277 4.14 6.57 26.53
C PHE A 277 3.65 7.79 27.33
N SER A 278 2.79 7.57 28.34
CA SER A 278 2.36 8.62 29.26
C SER A 278 3.52 9.21 30.06
N LYS A 279 4.43 8.38 30.58
CA LYS A 279 5.62 8.85 31.30
C LYS A 279 6.60 9.60 30.39
N LEU A 280 6.75 9.16 29.14
CA LEU A 280 7.57 9.86 28.14
C LEU A 280 6.99 11.23 27.76
N HIS A 281 5.68 11.30 27.55
CA HIS A 281 4.98 12.55 27.26
C HIS A 281 5.06 13.55 28.44
N ASP A 282 4.86 13.08 29.67
CA ASP A 282 5.01 13.93 30.85
C ASP A 282 6.45 14.41 31.05
N THR A 283 7.44 13.57 30.76
CA THR A 283 8.86 13.92 30.85
C THR A 283 9.25 14.93 29.78
N MET A 284 8.78 14.77 28.53
CA MET A 284 8.98 15.75 27.46
C MET A 284 8.31 17.09 27.76
N SER A 285 7.09 17.07 28.33
CA SER A 285 6.38 18.30 28.72
C SER A 285 7.02 19.06 29.90
N LYS A 286 7.82 18.36 30.72
CA LYS A 286 8.63 18.97 31.79
C LYS A 286 9.92 19.55 31.23
N ILE A 287 10.56 18.84 30.29
CA ILE A 287 11.75 19.32 29.58
C ILE A 287 11.43 20.59 28.78
N GLU A 288 10.30 20.67 28.09
CA GLU A 288 9.88 21.90 27.37
C GLU A 288 9.59 23.09 28.31
N ARG A 289 9.23 22.85 29.57
CA ARG A 289 8.97 23.90 30.56
C ARG A 289 10.21 24.37 31.31
N GLU A 290 11.28 23.58 31.32
CA GLU A 290 12.51 23.86 32.07
C GLU A 290 13.67 24.38 31.20
N ILE A 291 13.51 24.45 29.87
CA ILE A 291 14.52 25.06 28.99
C ILE A 291 14.20 26.55 28.79
N PRO A 292 14.92 27.50 29.43
CA PRO A 292 14.85 28.90 29.03
C PRO A 292 15.38 29.06 27.61
N LEU A 293 14.64 29.78 26.75
CA LEU A 293 15.10 30.09 25.40
C LEU A 293 16.48 30.80 25.47
N PRO A 294 17.48 30.37 24.68
CA PRO A 294 18.75 31.09 24.62
C PRO A 294 18.54 32.50 24.05
N GLU A 295 19.14 33.51 24.72
CA GLU A 295 19.16 34.94 24.34
C GLU A 295 19.64 35.25 22.90
N TYR A 296 20.11 34.24 22.16
CA TYR A 296 20.59 34.38 20.78
C TYR A 296 19.47 34.55 19.74
N LEU A 297 18.23 34.14 20.03
CA LEU A 297 17.13 34.22 19.05
C LEU A 297 16.48 35.62 18.93
N ALA A 298 16.81 36.57 19.82
CA ALA A 298 16.29 37.94 19.77
C ALA A 298 17.04 38.88 18.78
N GLN A 299 18.17 38.45 18.21
CA GLN A 299 18.97 39.28 17.29
C GLN A 299 18.68 39.03 15.80
N VAL A 300 17.89 38.01 15.46
CA VAL A 300 17.68 37.58 14.05
C VAL A 300 16.40 38.15 13.43
N TYR A 301 15.50 38.74 14.22
CA TYR A 301 14.31 39.44 13.73
C TYR A 301 14.03 40.71 14.57
N PRO A 302 14.56 41.89 14.20
CA PRO A 302 14.01 43.14 14.70
C PRO A 302 12.64 43.40 14.07
N ALA A 303 11.68 43.78 14.93
CA ALA A 303 10.33 44.20 14.57
C ALA A 303 10.32 45.46 13.68
#